data_AF-A0A6I2F4N6-F1
#
_entry.id   AF-A0A6I2F4N6-F1
#
_cell.length_a   1.000
_cell.length_b   1.000
_cell.length_c   1.000
_cell.angle_alpha   90.00
_cell.angle_beta   90.00
_cell.angle_gamma   90.00
#
_symmetry.space_group_name_H-M   'P 1'
#
loop_
_entity.id
_entity.type
_entity.pdbx_description
1 polymer ?
#
loop_
_entity_poly.entity_id
_entity_poly.type
_entity_poly.pdbx_seq_one_letter_code
_entity_poly.pdbx_strand_id
1 'polypeptide(L)'
;MSATDSAEVLEVDGREVRISHPDKVVFPEPGLTKLDLVRYYLAVADGALRGAGGRPMVLKRFVKGIDREAFFQKRAPDKRPEWIDTATLHYARGTSAEEVVVRDAAALAWVVNLGCIDLNPHPVRAEDLDRPDELRVDLDPMPGVEWEHLVDVAFVARDVLAERGLTAWPKTSGSRGIHLLVRLEPRWEFRDVRLAAETLAREVALRVPELATARWWKEERGERVFVDFNQNAKDRTVASAYSVRPRADARVSTPLDWDELRVRRPEEFTVATVLERFAERGDPMAGIDESAGVLDGLLALAAELGPVERDADAEPLPVIEIARAETKEEALDGLERWKARHGGILGHLRPADVLVDGMRGSSSLWYRIRVNLQHVPEADRPEQEPLEVDYDPWKGRRPGEEA
;
A
#
# COMPACT_ATOMS: atom_id res chain seq x y z
N MET A 1 7.52 34.24 -13.34
CA MET A 1 6.19 34.88 -13.42
C MET A 1 5.38 34.39 -12.23
N SER A 2 4.88 35.33 -11.42
CA SER A 2 4.06 35.04 -10.24
C SER A 2 2.89 34.14 -10.65
N ALA A 3 2.76 32.97 -10.04
CA ALA A 3 1.53 32.19 -10.15
C ALA A 3 0.41 33.11 -9.67
N THR A 4 -0.50 33.49 -10.56
CA THR A 4 -1.72 34.18 -10.21
C THR A 4 -2.44 33.34 -9.14
N ASP A 5 -3.01 34.00 -8.14
CA ASP A 5 -3.85 33.41 -7.10
C ASP A 5 -5.19 32.95 -7.70
N SER A 6 -5.12 32.13 -8.76
CA SER A 6 -6.28 31.59 -9.45
C SER A 6 -6.90 30.50 -8.57
N ALA A 7 -8.20 30.60 -8.42
CA ALA A 7 -9.00 29.62 -7.73
C ALA A 7 -10.32 29.44 -8.45
N GLU A 8 -10.77 28.19 -8.50
CA GLU A 8 -12.06 27.80 -9.03
C GLU A 8 -12.94 27.38 -7.85
N VAL A 9 -14.21 27.76 -7.85
CA VAL A 9 -15.17 27.31 -6.86
C VAL A 9 -16.10 26.33 -7.55
N LEU A 10 -16.12 25.09 -7.04
CA LEU A 10 -17.00 24.05 -7.51
C LEU A 10 -18.20 23.94 -6.57
N GLU A 11 -19.40 23.82 -7.10
CA GLU A 11 -20.56 23.40 -6.32
C GLU A 11 -20.63 21.86 -6.35
N VAL A 12 -20.49 21.22 -5.18
CA VAL A 12 -20.49 19.77 -5.01
C VAL A 12 -21.42 19.42 -3.86
N ASP A 13 -22.46 18.62 -4.12
CA ASP A 13 -23.49 18.24 -3.13
C ASP A 13 -24.06 19.44 -2.34
N GLY A 14 -24.32 20.55 -3.04
CA GLY A 14 -24.84 21.79 -2.44
C GLY A 14 -23.82 22.58 -1.60
N ARG A 15 -22.52 22.27 -1.72
CA ARG A 15 -21.43 22.97 -1.02
C ARG A 15 -20.47 23.62 -2.01
N GLU A 16 -20.00 24.81 -1.66
CA GLU A 16 -18.92 25.48 -2.39
C GLU A 16 -17.55 24.95 -1.93
N VAL A 17 -16.80 24.36 -2.87
CA VAL A 17 -15.44 23.85 -2.65
C VAL A 17 -14.46 24.69 -3.46
N ARG A 18 -13.65 25.50 -2.77
CA ARG A 18 -12.60 26.32 -3.41
C ARG A 18 -11.37 25.46 -3.74
N ILE A 19 -11.09 25.29 -5.04
CA ILE A 19 -9.90 24.66 -5.59
C ILE A 19 -8.84 25.72 -5.86
N SER A 20 -7.70 25.60 -5.17
CA SER A 20 -6.60 26.58 -5.29
C SER A 20 -5.58 26.13 -6.33
N HIS A 21 -5.02 27.05 -7.11
CA HIS A 21 -4.05 26.72 -8.18
C HIS A 21 -4.57 25.58 -9.08
N PRO A 22 -5.77 25.70 -9.67
CA PRO A 22 -6.41 24.63 -10.44
C PRO A 22 -5.53 24.15 -11.61
N ASP A 23 -4.84 25.08 -12.28
CA ASP A 23 -3.99 24.81 -13.46
C ASP A 23 -2.63 24.18 -13.13
N LYS A 24 -2.34 23.95 -11.84
CA LYS A 24 -1.06 23.36 -11.44
C LYS A 24 -0.97 21.93 -11.97
N VAL A 25 -0.02 21.67 -12.85
CA VAL A 25 0.32 20.33 -13.33
C VAL A 25 0.80 19.47 -12.16
N VAL A 26 0.14 18.32 -11.96
CA VAL A 26 0.48 17.31 -10.94
C VAL A 26 1.17 16.12 -11.60
N PHE A 27 0.71 15.71 -12.78
CA PHE A 27 1.31 14.63 -13.58
C PHE A 27 1.78 15.20 -14.93
N PRO A 28 3.09 15.45 -15.12
CA PRO A 28 3.60 16.06 -16.33
C PRO A 28 3.42 15.23 -17.59
N GLU A 29 3.60 13.91 -17.52
CA GLU A 29 3.52 13.01 -18.68
C GLU A 29 2.12 13.00 -19.32
N PRO A 30 1.01 12.73 -18.58
CA PRO A 30 -0.34 12.86 -19.13
C PRO A 30 -0.88 14.30 -19.12
N GLY A 31 -0.09 15.28 -18.66
CA GLY A 31 -0.50 16.68 -18.60
C GLY A 31 -1.63 17.00 -17.62
N LEU A 32 -1.87 16.16 -16.60
CA LEU A 32 -3.00 16.34 -15.68
C LEU A 32 -2.73 17.43 -14.65
N THR A 33 -3.69 18.35 -14.55
CA THR A 33 -3.71 19.42 -13.57
C THR A 33 -4.36 18.99 -12.25
N LYS A 34 -4.25 19.82 -11.22
CA LYS A 34 -4.96 19.61 -9.95
C LYS A 34 -6.47 19.53 -10.18
N LEU A 35 -7.01 20.42 -11.01
CA LEU A 35 -8.44 20.45 -11.28
C LEU A 35 -8.92 19.20 -12.01
N ASP A 36 -8.10 18.65 -12.92
CA ASP A 36 -8.41 17.38 -13.60
C ASP A 36 -8.50 16.23 -12.60
N LEU A 37 -7.62 16.18 -11.61
CA LEU A 37 -7.67 15.16 -10.56
C LEU A 37 -8.89 15.32 -9.64
N VAL A 38 -9.27 16.57 -9.32
CA VAL A 38 -10.50 16.84 -8.57
C VAL A 38 -11.71 16.34 -9.37
N ARG A 39 -11.78 16.67 -10.66
CA ARG A 39 -12.87 16.22 -11.56
C ARG A 39 -12.88 14.70 -11.71
N TYR A 40 -11.71 14.06 -11.80
CA TYR A 40 -11.60 12.61 -11.81
C TYR A 40 -12.27 12.00 -10.58
N TYR A 41 -11.89 12.46 -9.38
CA TYR A 41 -12.43 11.92 -8.14
C TYR A 41 -13.92 12.20 -7.95
N LEU A 42 -14.42 13.34 -8.45
CA LEU A 42 -15.85 13.63 -8.47
C LEU A 42 -16.60 12.66 -9.39
N ALA A 43 -16.04 12.33 -10.56
CA ALA A 43 -16.68 11.42 -11.51
C ALA A 43 -16.73 9.96 -11.00
N VAL A 44 -15.76 9.53 -10.18
CA VAL A 44 -15.72 8.20 -9.57
C VAL A 44 -16.12 8.21 -8.09
N ALA A 45 -16.78 9.27 -7.62
CA ALA A 45 -17.00 9.52 -6.19
C ALA A 45 -17.71 8.35 -5.50
N ASP A 46 -18.74 7.77 -6.11
CA ASP A 46 -19.48 6.64 -5.54
C ASP A 46 -18.56 5.44 -5.24
N GLY A 47 -17.69 5.07 -6.20
CA GLY A 47 -16.74 3.98 -6.02
C GLY A 47 -15.59 4.34 -5.07
N ALA A 48 -15.05 5.55 -5.16
CA ALA A 48 -13.99 6.02 -4.28
C ALA A 48 -14.45 6.07 -2.81
N LEU A 49 -15.67 6.54 -2.56
CA LEU A 49 -16.29 6.61 -1.24
C LEU A 49 -16.73 5.24 -0.74
N ARG A 50 -17.03 4.26 -1.60
CA ARG A 50 -17.24 2.88 -1.16
C ARG A 50 -15.98 2.29 -0.50
N GLY A 51 -14.79 2.62 -1.04
CA GLY A 51 -13.52 2.19 -0.46
C GLY A 51 -13.04 3.05 0.72
N ALA A 52 -13.11 4.38 0.61
CA ALA A 52 -12.52 5.31 1.57
C ALA A 52 -13.53 6.03 2.49
N GLY A 53 -14.82 5.98 2.17
CA GLY A 53 -15.87 6.78 2.78
C GLY A 53 -16.17 6.37 4.23
N GLY A 54 -16.33 7.35 5.10
CA GLY A 54 -16.59 7.15 6.53
C GLY A 54 -15.39 6.59 7.30
N ARG A 55 -14.21 6.50 6.68
CA ARG A 55 -12.99 5.98 7.31
C ARG A 55 -12.04 7.13 7.66
N PRO A 56 -11.45 7.17 8.87
CA PRO A 56 -10.32 8.06 9.12
C PRO A 56 -9.17 7.68 8.19
N MET A 57 -8.43 8.67 7.70
CA MET A 57 -7.32 8.42 6.79
C MET A 57 -6.10 9.32 7.03
N VAL A 58 -4.93 8.77 6.72
CA VAL A 58 -3.68 9.52 6.65
C VAL A 58 -3.64 10.28 5.33
N LEU A 59 -3.49 11.60 5.39
CA LEU A 59 -3.36 12.43 4.20
C LEU A 59 -1.94 12.30 3.63
N LYS A 60 -1.78 11.59 2.52
CA LYS A 60 -0.52 11.47 1.78
C LYS A 60 -0.48 12.50 0.67
N ARG A 61 0.20 13.63 0.93
CA ARG A 61 0.07 14.86 0.13
C ARG A 61 1.27 15.08 -0.79
N PHE A 62 1.01 15.27 -2.08
CA PHE A 62 2.02 15.54 -3.12
C PHE A 62 2.08 17.03 -3.45
N VAL A 63 2.30 17.85 -2.42
CA VAL A 63 2.23 19.32 -2.55
C VAL A 63 3.31 19.87 -3.49
N LYS A 64 4.45 19.18 -3.62
CA LYS A 64 5.57 19.58 -4.49
C LYS A 64 5.63 18.79 -5.81
N GLY A 65 4.57 18.04 -6.15
CA GLY A 65 4.55 17.12 -7.30
C GLY A 65 4.87 15.68 -6.90
N ILE A 66 4.62 14.74 -7.82
CA ILE A 66 4.77 13.30 -7.59
C ILE A 66 6.23 12.81 -7.56
N ASP A 67 7.15 13.57 -8.17
CA ASP A 67 8.60 13.25 -8.21
C ASP A 67 9.33 13.61 -6.91
N ARG A 68 8.60 14.14 -5.92
CA ARG A 68 9.13 14.52 -4.61
C ARG A 68 8.47 13.66 -3.54
N GLU A 69 9.21 13.46 -2.44
CA GLU A 69 8.70 12.75 -1.27
C GLU A 69 7.36 13.33 -0.79
N ALA A 70 6.43 12.44 -0.49
CA ALA A 70 5.10 12.82 -0.04
C ALA A 70 5.13 13.35 1.40
N PHE A 71 4.30 14.35 1.69
CA PHE A 71 4.07 14.80 3.05
C PHE A 71 2.95 13.98 3.68
N PHE A 72 3.28 13.20 4.71
CA PHE A 72 2.30 12.41 5.46
C PHE A 72 1.74 13.22 6.61
N GLN A 73 0.46 13.54 6.55
CA GLN A 73 -0.25 14.30 7.57
C GLN A 73 -1.34 13.42 8.18
N LYS A 74 -1.11 12.98 9.42
CA LYS A 74 -2.09 12.23 10.21
C LYS A 74 -3.16 13.16 10.79
N ARG A 75 -2.72 14.23 11.48
CA ARG A 75 -3.62 15.19 12.12
C ARG A 75 -4.31 16.07 11.08
N ALA A 76 -5.63 16.16 11.14
CA ALA A 76 -6.44 17.04 10.33
C ALA A 76 -5.90 18.49 10.41
N PRO A 77 -5.90 19.25 9.31
CA PRO A 77 -5.54 20.66 9.34
C PRO A 77 -6.41 21.46 10.32
N ASP A 78 -5.80 22.32 11.13
CA ASP A 78 -6.54 23.23 12.03
C ASP A 78 -7.44 24.18 11.22
N LYS A 79 -6.95 24.65 10.08
CA LYS A 79 -7.70 25.43 9.10
C LYS A 79 -8.36 24.48 8.10
N ARG A 80 -9.60 24.11 8.37
CA ARG A 80 -10.46 23.30 7.49
C ARG A 80 -11.90 23.85 7.48
N PRO A 81 -12.69 23.59 6.44
CA PRO A 81 -14.12 23.85 6.48
C PRO A 81 -14.81 23.11 7.63
N GLU A 82 -15.84 23.71 8.24
CA GLU A 82 -16.56 23.13 9.39
C GLU A 82 -17.26 21.80 9.07
N TRP A 83 -17.59 21.58 7.79
CA TRP A 83 -18.25 20.38 7.30
C TRP A 83 -17.28 19.21 7.03
N ILE A 84 -15.97 19.37 7.27
CA ILE A 84 -15.01 18.26 7.23
C ILE A 84 -15.01 17.51 8.56
N ASP A 85 -15.51 16.29 8.51
CA ASP A 85 -15.53 15.39 9.64
C ASP A 85 -14.15 14.87 10.02
N THR A 86 -14.01 14.56 11.30
CA THR A 86 -12.79 13.99 11.88
C THR A 86 -13.11 12.89 12.87
N ALA A 87 -12.13 12.02 13.11
CA ALA A 87 -12.19 11.00 14.16
C ALA A 87 -10.82 10.89 14.85
N THR A 88 -10.83 10.73 16.18
CA THR A 88 -9.60 10.60 16.96
C THR A 88 -9.17 9.13 17.02
N LEU A 89 -8.15 8.77 16.24
CA LEU A 89 -7.59 7.43 16.24
C LEU A 89 -6.48 7.30 17.29
N HIS A 90 -6.58 6.29 18.14
CA HIS A 90 -5.54 5.91 19.10
C HIS A 90 -4.63 4.83 18.51
N TYR A 91 -3.35 5.15 18.35
CA TYR A 91 -2.35 4.29 17.74
C TYR A 91 -1.83 3.23 18.72
N ALA A 92 -1.24 2.15 18.20
CA ALA A 92 -0.72 1.04 19.01
C ALA A 92 0.36 1.47 20.03
N ARG A 93 1.06 2.57 19.76
CA ARG A 93 2.12 3.13 20.63
C ARG A 93 1.59 4.08 21.71
N GLY A 94 0.27 4.21 21.86
CA GLY A 94 -0.38 5.06 22.88
C GLY A 94 -0.57 6.53 22.51
N THR A 95 -0.06 6.97 21.35
CA THR A 95 -0.34 8.31 20.80
C THR A 95 -1.69 8.34 20.08
N SER A 96 -2.20 9.54 19.77
CA SER A 96 -3.43 9.70 19.00
C SER A 96 -3.39 10.88 18.05
N ALA A 97 -4.15 10.82 16.96
CA ALA A 97 -4.40 11.99 16.11
C ALA A 97 -5.89 12.08 15.74
N GLU A 98 -6.37 13.33 15.67
CA GLU A 98 -7.63 13.65 14.99
C GLU A 98 -7.36 13.53 13.48
N GLU A 99 -7.86 12.49 12.82
CA GLU A 99 -7.69 12.27 11.38
C GLU A 99 -8.93 12.69 10.59
N VAL A 100 -8.75 13.06 9.32
CA VAL A 100 -9.86 13.43 8.42
C VAL A 100 -10.70 12.21 8.08
N VAL A 101 -12.03 12.36 8.09
CA VAL A 101 -13.00 11.36 7.63
C VAL A 101 -13.68 11.91 6.37
N VAL A 102 -13.47 11.25 5.23
CA VAL A 102 -14.10 11.65 3.97
C VAL A 102 -15.50 11.01 3.92
N ARG A 103 -16.57 11.80 3.86
CA ARG A 103 -17.95 11.27 3.87
C ARG A 103 -18.71 11.44 2.55
N ASP A 104 -18.36 12.44 1.77
CA ASP A 104 -19.08 12.81 0.55
C ASP A 104 -18.12 13.32 -0.54
N ALA A 105 -18.68 13.62 -1.72
CA ALA A 105 -17.89 14.05 -2.87
C ALA A 105 -17.24 15.42 -2.63
N ALA A 106 -17.87 16.29 -1.83
CA ALA A 106 -17.30 17.59 -1.45
C ALA A 106 -16.04 17.43 -0.59
N ALA A 107 -16.08 16.53 0.42
CA ALA A 107 -14.92 16.20 1.24
C ALA A 107 -13.81 15.54 0.41
N LEU A 108 -14.18 14.70 -0.55
CA LEU A 108 -13.25 14.08 -1.48
C LEU A 108 -12.54 15.12 -2.37
N ALA A 109 -13.27 16.04 -2.98
CA ALA A 109 -12.70 17.14 -3.75
C ALA A 109 -11.77 18.02 -2.88
N TRP A 110 -12.15 18.27 -1.62
CA TRP A 110 -11.34 19.05 -0.70
C TRP A 110 -10.00 18.38 -0.36
N VAL A 111 -9.97 17.10 -0.02
CA VAL A 111 -8.70 16.39 0.26
C VAL A 111 -7.80 16.32 -0.96
N VAL A 112 -8.37 16.15 -2.16
CA VAL A 112 -7.60 16.14 -3.42
C VAL A 112 -7.00 17.52 -3.69
N ASN A 113 -7.72 18.60 -3.41
CA ASN A 113 -7.21 19.98 -3.51
C ASN A 113 -5.99 20.23 -2.60
N LEU A 114 -5.93 19.56 -1.44
CA LEU A 114 -4.76 19.57 -0.54
C LEU A 114 -3.56 18.78 -1.07
N GLY A 115 -3.71 18.10 -2.21
CA GLY A 115 -2.71 17.24 -2.85
C GLY A 115 -2.78 15.77 -2.42
N CYS A 116 -3.87 15.34 -1.76
CA CYS A 116 -4.06 13.95 -1.33
C CYS A 116 -4.65 13.12 -2.48
N ILE A 117 -3.79 12.73 -3.42
CA ILE A 117 -4.19 11.96 -4.61
C ILE A 117 -4.16 10.44 -4.39
N ASP A 118 -3.51 9.96 -3.33
CA ASP A 118 -3.41 8.55 -2.94
C ASP A 118 -4.19 8.41 -1.61
N LEU A 119 -5.42 7.88 -1.65
CA LEU A 119 -6.28 7.79 -0.47
C LEU A 119 -5.89 6.59 0.39
N ASN A 120 -5.57 6.84 1.66
CA ASN A 120 -5.00 5.83 2.57
C ASN A 120 -5.84 5.69 3.85
N PRO A 121 -7.06 5.12 3.77
CA PRO A 121 -7.93 4.92 4.92
C PRO A 121 -7.49 3.75 5.81
N HIS A 122 -7.79 3.85 7.10
CA HIS A 122 -7.75 2.71 8.01
C HIS A 122 -8.88 1.72 7.68
N PRO A 123 -8.78 0.42 8.04
CA PRO A 123 -9.81 -0.58 7.76
C PRO A 123 -11.00 -0.51 8.74
N VAL A 124 -11.21 0.64 9.38
CA VAL A 124 -12.29 0.92 10.35
C VAL A 124 -13.14 2.08 9.87
N ARG A 125 -14.35 2.21 10.41
CA ARG A 125 -15.21 3.38 10.21
C ARG A 125 -15.12 4.30 11.42
N ALA A 126 -15.41 5.58 11.22
CA ALA A 126 -15.33 6.60 12.27
C ALA A 126 -16.21 6.29 13.49
N GLU A 127 -17.26 5.49 13.30
CA GLU A 127 -18.23 5.10 14.31
C GLU A 127 -17.71 3.99 15.25
N ASP A 128 -16.78 3.13 14.79
CA ASP A 128 -16.10 2.12 15.61
C ASP A 128 -14.65 1.95 15.14
N LEU A 129 -13.72 2.55 15.87
CA LEU A 129 -12.30 2.61 15.52
C LEU A 129 -11.48 1.41 15.99
N ASP A 130 -12.08 0.48 16.74
CA ASP A 130 -11.38 -0.69 17.28
C ASP A 130 -11.76 -1.99 16.57
N ARG A 131 -12.87 -2.00 15.83
CA ARG A 131 -13.36 -3.17 15.08
C ARG A 131 -13.32 -2.95 13.58
N PRO A 132 -12.29 -3.46 12.88
CA PRO A 132 -12.24 -3.37 11.43
C PRO A 132 -13.45 -4.02 10.77
N ASP A 133 -13.96 -3.38 9.73
CA ASP A 133 -15.03 -3.89 8.89
C ASP A 133 -14.48 -4.40 7.55
N GLU A 134 -13.16 -4.54 7.41
CA GLU A 134 -12.51 -4.93 6.17
C GLU A 134 -11.25 -5.75 6.45
N LEU A 135 -11.21 -6.99 5.94
CA LEU A 135 -9.99 -7.78 5.80
C LEU A 135 -9.33 -7.43 4.47
N ARG A 136 -8.03 -7.15 4.49
CA ARG A 136 -7.24 -6.77 3.32
C ARG A 136 -6.21 -7.86 3.03
N VAL A 137 -6.29 -8.45 1.85
CA VAL A 137 -5.28 -9.39 1.36
C VAL A 137 -4.40 -8.66 0.36
N ASP A 138 -3.16 -8.39 0.74
CA ASP A 138 -2.20 -7.70 -0.13
C ASP A 138 -1.23 -8.71 -0.74
N LEU A 139 -1.29 -8.85 -2.06
CA LEU A 139 -0.49 -9.79 -2.82
C LEU A 139 0.65 -9.03 -3.50
N ASP A 140 1.83 -9.13 -2.90
CA ASP A 140 3.02 -8.39 -3.28
C ASP A 140 4.00 -9.28 -4.07
N PRO A 141 4.17 -9.08 -5.38
CA PRO A 141 5.16 -9.83 -6.16
C PRO A 141 6.57 -9.43 -5.74
N MET A 142 7.36 -10.40 -5.29
CA MET A 142 8.80 -10.20 -5.09
C MET A 142 9.50 -10.06 -6.47
N PRO A 143 10.71 -9.47 -6.52
CA PRO A 143 11.47 -9.40 -7.77
C PRO A 143 11.59 -10.79 -8.43
N GLY A 144 11.33 -10.87 -9.74
CA GLY A 144 11.33 -12.12 -10.50
C GLY A 144 9.97 -12.83 -10.60
N VAL A 145 8.93 -12.35 -9.91
CA VAL A 145 7.57 -12.90 -10.03
C VAL A 145 6.86 -12.29 -11.25
N GLU A 146 6.42 -13.16 -12.16
CA GLU A 146 5.60 -12.80 -13.31
C GLU A 146 4.13 -12.53 -12.92
N TRP A 147 3.43 -11.74 -13.73
CA TRP A 147 2.05 -11.33 -13.45
C TRP A 147 1.09 -12.53 -13.36
N GLU A 148 1.27 -13.53 -14.21
CA GLU A 148 0.43 -14.72 -14.27
C GLU A 148 0.49 -15.49 -12.93
N HIS A 149 1.67 -15.62 -12.34
CA HIS A 149 1.84 -16.23 -11.02
C HIS A 149 1.15 -15.41 -9.91
N LEU A 150 1.22 -14.08 -9.99
CA LEU A 150 0.49 -13.21 -9.07
C LEU A 150 -1.03 -13.40 -9.16
N VAL A 151 -1.55 -13.54 -10.38
CA VAL A 151 -2.97 -13.81 -10.62
C VAL A 151 -3.35 -15.19 -10.09
N ASP A 152 -2.56 -16.22 -10.36
CA ASP A 152 -2.83 -17.58 -9.85
C ASP A 152 -2.92 -17.60 -8.31
N VAL A 153 -2.00 -16.91 -7.63
CA VAL A 153 -2.05 -16.74 -6.16
C VAL A 153 -3.31 -15.99 -5.72
N ALA A 154 -3.77 -14.98 -6.48
CA ALA A 154 -5.02 -14.28 -6.18
C ALA A 154 -6.26 -15.19 -6.28
N PHE A 155 -6.30 -16.09 -7.26
CA PHE A 155 -7.37 -17.08 -7.39
C PHE A 155 -7.32 -18.12 -6.26
N VAL A 156 -6.13 -18.58 -5.85
CA VAL A 156 -6.00 -19.45 -4.67
C VAL A 156 -6.49 -18.75 -3.40
N ALA A 157 -6.10 -17.49 -3.18
CA ALA A 157 -6.56 -16.72 -2.04
C ALA A 157 -8.08 -16.52 -2.04
N ARG A 158 -8.69 -16.29 -3.21
CA ARG A 158 -10.15 -16.24 -3.37
C ARG A 158 -10.82 -17.55 -2.96
N ASP A 159 -10.30 -18.67 -3.44
CA ASP A 159 -10.91 -19.97 -3.18
C ASP A 159 -10.78 -20.33 -1.69
N VAL A 160 -9.64 -20.02 -1.06
CA VAL A 160 -9.46 -20.14 0.39
C VAL A 160 -10.49 -19.31 1.15
N LEU A 161 -10.71 -18.05 0.77
CA LEU A 161 -11.74 -17.18 1.37
C LEU A 161 -13.16 -17.73 1.17
N ALA A 162 -13.50 -18.15 -0.05
CA ALA A 162 -14.82 -18.65 -0.41
C ALA A 162 -15.19 -19.93 0.36
N GLU A 163 -14.24 -20.85 0.55
CA GLU A 163 -14.41 -22.05 1.39
C GLU A 163 -14.76 -21.72 2.85
N ARG A 164 -14.43 -20.52 3.33
CA ARG A 164 -14.77 -20.02 4.68
C ARG A 164 -15.92 -19.01 4.67
N GLY A 165 -16.66 -18.94 3.56
CA GLY A 165 -17.85 -18.07 3.43
C GLY A 165 -17.53 -16.58 3.30
N LEU A 166 -16.29 -16.22 2.94
CA LEU A 166 -15.87 -14.84 2.73
C LEU A 166 -15.83 -14.50 1.24
N THR A 167 -16.41 -13.35 0.88
CA THR A 167 -16.42 -12.86 -0.50
C THR A 167 -15.28 -11.87 -0.73
N ALA A 168 -14.43 -12.16 -1.72
CA ALA A 168 -13.27 -11.36 -2.07
C ALA A 168 -13.53 -10.49 -3.30
N TRP A 169 -13.15 -9.22 -3.21
CA TRP A 169 -13.32 -8.21 -4.24
C TRP A 169 -11.95 -7.71 -4.72
N PRO A 170 -11.53 -8.05 -5.94
CA PRO A 170 -10.18 -7.77 -6.39
C PRO A 170 -10.04 -6.34 -6.94
N LYS A 171 -8.86 -5.78 -6.72
CA LYS A 171 -8.41 -4.56 -7.38
C LYS A 171 -6.92 -4.61 -7.67
N THR A 172 -6.49 -3.96 -8.74
CA THR A 172 -5.06 -3.69 -8.90
C THR A 172 -4.61 -2.76 -7.77
N SER A 173 -3.36 -2.90 -7.33
CA SER A 173 -2.79 -1.92 -6.40
C SER A 173 -2.57 -0.55 -7.07
N GLY A 174 -2.54 -0.48 -8.40
CA GLY A 174 -1.98 0.66 -9.14
C GLY A 174 -0.45 0.77 -8.98
N SER A 175 0.20 -0.32 -8.56
CA SER A 175 1.65 -0.45 -8.47
C SER A 175 2.05 -1.76 -9.14
N ARG A 176 2.45 -2.79 -8.37
CA ARG A 176 2.81 -4.12 -8.90
C ARG A 176 1.90 -5.25 -8.40
N GLY A 177 1.27 -5.07 -7.25
CA GLY A 177 0.47 -6.09 -6.57
C GLY A 177 -1.03 -6.05 -6.91
N ILE A 178 -1.75 -7.02 -6.34
CA ILE A 178 -3.21 -7.14 -6.33
C ILE A 178 -3.67 -7.05 -4.88
N HIS A 179 -4.74 -6.30 -4.61
CA HIS A 179 -5.40 -6.34 -3.30
C HIS A 179 -6.74 -7.05 -3.44
N LEU A 180 -7.06 -7.93 -2.49
CA LEU A 180 -8.41 -8.46 -2.30
C LEU A 180 -9.02 -7.81 -1.06
N LEU A 181 -10.16 -7.16 -1.25
CA LEU A 181 -10.93 -6.57 -0.15
C LEU A 181 -12.04 -7.53 0.24
N VAL A 182 -12.24 -7.71 1.54
CA VAL A 182 -13.29 -8.57 2.10
C VAL A 182 -14.03 -7.76 3.16
N ARG A 183 -15.32 -7.49 2.93
CA ARG A 183 -16.18 -6.83 3.92
C ARG A 183 -16.45 -7.77 5.10
N LEU A 184 -16.32 -7.26 6.31
CA LEU A 184 -16.58 -7.98 7.55
C LEU A 184 -17.72 -7.32 8.34
N GLU A 185 -18.44 -8.14 9.12
CA GLU A 185 -19.16 -7.60 10.28
C GLU A 185 -18.15 -6.99 11.27
N PRO A 186 -18.37 -5.76 11.79
CA PRO A 186 -17.44 -5.10 12.71
C PRO A 186 -17.55 -5.69 14.13
N ARG A 187 -17.15 -6.96 14.29
CA ARG A 187 -17.24 -7.73 15.55
C ARG A 187 -15.87 -7.99 16.17
N TRP A 188 -14.84 -8.06 15.35
CA TRP A 188 -13.49 -8.49 15.72
C TRP A 188 -12.54 -7.31 15.90
N GLU A 189 -11.57 -7.44 16.79
CA GLU A 189 -10.52 -6.42 16.95
C GLU A 189 -9.40 -6.64 15.92
N PHE A 190 -8.54 -5.64 15.72
CA PHE A 190 -7.38 -5.72 14.82
C PHE A 190 -6.52 -6.98 14.99
N ARG A 191 -6.35 -7.47 16.22
CA ARG A 191 -5.55 -8.69 16.48
C ARG A 191 -6.17 -9.92 15.81
N ASP A 192 -7.49 -10.02 15.81
CA ASP A 192 -8.22 -11.18 15.30
C ASP A 192 -8.26 -11.12 13.77
N VAL A 193 -8.48 -9.93 13.20
CA VAL A 193 -8.44 -9.70 11.74
C VAL A 193 -7.04 -9.99 11.19
N ARG A 194 -5.99 -9.54 11.89
CA ARG A 194 -4.60 -9.84 11.51
C ARG A 194 -4.29 -11.34 11.62
N LEU A 195 -4.75 -12.02 12.67
CA LEU A 195 -4.59 -13.47 12.81
C LEU A 195 -5.29 -14.22 11.66
N ALA A 196 -6.50 -13.82 11.29
CA ALA A 196 -7.21 -14.37 10.15
C ALA A 196 -6.45 -14.14 8.83
N ALA A 197 -5.89 -12.94 8.63
CA ALA A 197 -5.05 -12.63 7.46
C ALA A 197 -3.77 -13.48 7.41
N GLU A 198 -3.10 -13.66 8.55
CA GLU A 198 -1.90 -14.50 8.66
C GLU A 198 -2.22 -15.97 8.39
N THR A 199 -3.36 -16.44 8.87
CA THR A 199 -3.85 -17.81 8.64
C THR A 199 -4.17 -18.03 7.17
N LEU A 200 -4.87 -17.08 6.52
CA LEU A 200 -5.10 -17.08 5.08
C LEU A 200 -3.77 -17.13 4.31
N ALA A 201 -2.81 -16.29 4.67
CA ALA A 201 -1.49 -16.26 4.03
C ALA A 201 -0.76 -17.59 4.13
N ARG A 202 -0.80 -18.24 5.30
CA ARG A 202 -0.22 -19.58 5.51
C ARG A 202 -0.92 -20.63 4.66
N GLU A 203 -2.24 -20.64 4.64
CA GLU A 203 -3.03 -21.60 3.85
C GLU A 203 -2.76 -21.45 2.35
N VAL A 204 -2.69 -20.22 1.84
CA VAL A 204 -2.31 -19.95 0.44
C VAL A 204 -0.89 -20.45 0.16
N ALA A 205 0.07 -20.16 1.03
CA ALA A 205 1.45 -20.62 0.89
C ALA A 205 1.60 -22.15 1.01
N LEU A 206 0.70 -22.84 1.71
CA LEU A 206 0.67 -24.31 1.77
C LEU A 206 0.12 -24.92 0.49
N ARG A 207 -0.85 -24.27 -0.17
CA ARG A 207 -1.46 -24.77 -1.41
C ARG A 207 -0.58 -24.57 -2.65
N VAL A 208 0.16 -23.46 -2.71
CA VAL A 208 1.04 -23.10 -3.83
C VAL A 208 2.42 -22.64 -3.33
N PRO A 209 3.19 -23.50 -2.63
CA PRO A 209 4.45 -23.14 -1.97
C PRO A 209 5.55 -22.64 -2.92
N GLU A 210 5.46 -22.98 -4.20
CA GLU A 210 6.34 -22.52 -5.28
C GLU A 210 5.99 -21.11 -5.78
N LEU A 211 4.75 -20.65 -5.60
CA LEU A 211 4.29 -19.33 -6.05
C LEU A 211 4.09 -18.32 -4.92
N ALA A 212 3.76 -18.77 -3.70
CA ALA A 212 3.40 -17.90 -2.60
C ALA A 212 4.26 -18.12 -1.35
N THR A 213 4.34 -17.09 -0.52
CA THR A 213 5.05 -17.13 0.76
C THR A 213 4.37 -16.26 1.81
N ALA A 214 4.36 -16.75 3.04
CA ALA A 214 3.96 -16.00 4.24
C ALA A 214 5.17 -15.72 5.16
N ARG A 215 6.41 -15.90 4.66
CA ARG A 215 7.62 -15.70 5.45
C ARG A 215 7.81 -14.23 5.81
N TRP A 216 8.07 -13.99 7.10
CA TRP A 216 8.21 -12.65 7.64
C TRP A 216 9.39 -11.90 7.03
N TRP A 217 10.56 -12.55 7.00
CA TRP A 217 11.81 -11.96 6.53
C TRP A 217 11.85 -11.91 5.00
N LYS A 218 12.24 -10.76 4.44
CA LYS A 218 12.26 -10.56 2.97
C LYS A 218 13.22 -11.53 2.27
N GLU A 219 14.36 -11.77 2.89
CA GLU A 219 15.40 -12.71 2.47
C GLU A 219 14.88 -14.15 2.30
N GLU A 220 13.85 -14.55 3.05
CA GLU A 220 13.26 -15.90 2.99
C GLU A 220 12.14 -16.02 1.94
N ARG A 221 11.74 -14.91 1.30
CA ARG A 221 10.59 -14.90 0.38
C ARG A 221 10.95 -15.50 -0.98
N GLY A 222 12.18 -15.29 -1.44
CA GLY A 222 12.61 -15.67 -2.79
C GLY A 222 11.74 -15.02 -3.87
N GLU A 223 11.65 -15.66 -5.03
CA GLU A 223 10.88 -15.20 -6.20
C GLU A 223 9.41 -15.67 -6.10
N ARG A 224 8.74 -15.33 -5.00
CA ARG A 224 7.36 -15.72 -4.71
C ARG A 224 6.49 -14.50 -4.38
N VAL A 225 5.19 -14.64 -4.55
CA VAL A 225 4.19 -13.66 -4.10
C VAL A 225 4.14 -13.68 -2.57
N PHE A 226 4.45 -12.56 -1.96
CA PHE A 226 4.25 -12.38 -0.53
C PHE A 226 2.80 -12.03 -0.25
N VAL A 227 2.12 -12.85 0.57
CA VAL A 227 0.78 -12.52 1.06
C VAL A 227 0.94 -11.68 2.33
N ASP A 228 0.92 -10.35 2.20
CA ASP A 228 1.23 -9.43 3.30
C ASP A 228 0.05 -9.29 4.28
N PHE A 229 0.03 -10.17 5.27
CA PHE A 229 -0.95 -10.13 6.35
C PHE A 229 -0.78 -8.92 7.29
N ASN A 230 0.37 -8.25 7.31
CA ASN A 230 0.60 -7.13 8.23
C ASN A 230 -0.17 -5.86 7.85
N GLN A 231 -0.72 -5.77 6.64
CA GLN A 231 -1.59 -4.66 6.25
C GLN A 231 -2.86 -4.57 7.11
N ASN A 232 -3.19 -5.63 7.85
CA ASN A 232 -4.32 -5.69 8.79
C ASN A 232 -3.92 -5.33 10.23
N ALA A 233 -2.66 -4.99 10.50
CA ALA A 233 -2.26 -4.47 11.80
C ALA A 233 -2.83 -3.06 12.02
N LYS A 234 -3.07 -2.69 13.29
CA LYS A 234 -3.44 -1.32 13.65
C LYS A 234 -2.39 -0.33 13.13
N ASP A 235 -2.83 0.84 12.71
CA ASP A 235 -2.03 1.94 12.13
C ASP A 235 -1.54 1.70 10.69
N ARG A 236 -1.94 0.60 10.05
CA ARG A 236 -1.64 0.34 8.63
C ARG A 236 -2.78 0.83 7.74
N THR A 237 -2.38 1.52 6.68
CA THR A 237 -3.29 2.05 5.67
C THR A 237 -2.89 1.51 4.31
N VAL A 238 -3.88 1.28 3.46
CA VAL A 238 -3.72 0.70 2.13
C VAL A 238 -4.39 1.64 1.14
N ALA A 239 -3.78 1.83 -0.03
CA ALA A 239 -4.37 2.62 -1.11
C ALA A 239 -5.78 2.11 -1.44
N SER A 240 -6.76 3.01 -1.33
CA SER A 240 -8.18 2.71 -1.52
C SER A 240 -8.51 2.38 -2.98
N ALA A 241 -9.71 1.86 -3.22
CA ALA A 241 -10.31 1.81 -4.54
C ALA A 241 -10.30 3.20 -5.20
N TYR A 242 -10.06 3.23 -6.51
CA TYR A 242 -9.99 4.43 -7.35
C TYR A 242 -8.90 5.44 -6.98
N SER A 243 -8.00 5.09 -6.05
CA SER A 243 -6.88 5.97 -5.69
C SER A 243 -5.90 6.11 -6.84
N VAL A 244 -5.66 7.34 -7.28
CA VAL A 244 -4.58 7.67 -8.21
C VAL A 244 -3.23 7.43 -7.51
N ARG A 245 -2.32 6.74 -8.17
CA ARG A 245 -1.00 6.42 -7.62
C ARG A 245 0.02 7.45 -8.11
N PRO A 246 1.04 7.80 -7.30
CA PRO A 246 2.08 8.74 -7.68
C PRO A 246 3.09 8.08 -8.65
N ARG A 247 2.61 7.75 -9.84
CA ARG A 247 3.35 7.17 -10.96
C ARG A 247 3.23 8.12 -12.15
N ALA A 248 4.24 8.14 -13.01
CA ALA A 248 4.31 9.12 -14.10
C ALA A 248 3.05 9.09 -15.01
N ASP A 249 2.52 7.89 -15.26
CA ASP A 249 1.30 7.62 -16.04
C ASP A 249 -0.03 7.89 -15.32
N ALA A 250 -0.02 8.36 -14.07
CA ALA A 250 -1.21 8.56 -13.24
C ALA A 250 -2.10 7.30 -13.14
N ARG A 251 -1.50 6.11 -13.09
CA ARG A 251 -2.26 4.87 -12.91
C ARG A 251 -3.05 4.82 -11.60
N VAL A 252 -4.10 4.02 -11.59
CA VAL A 252 -5.13 3.95 -10.55
C VAL A 252 -5.14 2.57 -9.90
N SER A 253 -5.42 2.54 -8.60
CA SER A 253 -5.81 1.34 -7.85
C SER A 253 -7.24 0.96 -8.23
N THR A 254 -7.39 0.10 -9.23
CA THR A 254 -8.67 -0.05 -9.96
C THR A 254 -9.37 -1.35 -9.61
N PRO A 255 -10.63 -1.28 -9.12
CA PRO A 255 -11.47 -2.46 -8.93
C PRO A 255 -11.78 -3.19 -10.24
N LEU A 256 -11.82 -4.52 -10.19
CA LEU A 256 -12.00 -5.38 -11.36
C LEU A 256 -12.97 -6.51 -11.07
N ASP A 257 -13.58 -7.05 -12.12
CA ASP A 257 -14.19 -8.37 -12.05
C ASP A 257 -13.10 -9.45 -12.04
N TRP A 258 -13.40 -10.60 -11.45
CA TRP A 258 -12.45 -11.72 -11.36
C TRP A 258 -11.91 -12.18 -12.72
N ASP A 259 -12.76 -12.21 -13.75
CA ASP A 259 -12.35 -12.65 -15.10
C ASP A 259 -11.36 -11.69 -15.77
N GLU A 260 -11.29 -10.44 -15.32
CA GLU A 260 -10.39 -9.44 -15.89
C GLU A 260 -8.95 -9.57 -15.41
N LEU A 261 -8.71 -10.13 -14.22
CA LEU A 261 -7.37 -10.24 -13.63
C LEU A 261 -6.38 -10.98 -14.53
N ARG A 262 -6.86 -11.98 -15.29
CA ARG A 262 -6.00 -12.76 -16.20
C ARG A 262 -5.55 -11.96 -17.42
N VAL A 263 -6.42 -11.08 -17.92
CA VAL A 263 -6.27 -10.46 -19.26
C VAL A 263 -5.92 -8.98 -19.21
N ARG A 264 -5.97 -8.36 -18.03
CA ARG A 264 -5.62 -6.95 -17.83
C ARG A 264 -4.35 -6.78 -17.01
N ARG A 265 -3.68 -5.66 -17.21
CA ARG A 265 -2.48 -5.24 -16.48
C ARG A 265 -2.69 -3.88 -15.80
N PRO A 266 -2.06 -3.62 -14.64
CA PRO A 266 -2.23 -2.36 -13.91
C PRO A 266 -1.97 -1.09 -14.73
N GLU A 267 -1.04 -1.16 -15.68
CA GLU A 267 -0.65 -0.08 -16.58
C GLU A 267 -1.81 0.43 -17.45
N GLU A 268 -2.80 -0.43 -17.74
CA GLU A 268 -3.95 -0.07 -18.57
C GLU A 268 -4.94 0.84 -17.84
N PHE A 269 -4.83 0.96 -16.51
CA PHE A 269 -5.78 1.71 -15.70
C PHE A 269 -5.20 3.04 -15.26
N THR A 270 -5.25 4.02 -16.15
CA THR A 270 -4.92 5.43 -15.90
C THR A 270 -6.15 6.26 -15.53
N VAL A 271 -5.94 7.48 -15.03
CA VAL A 271 -7.03 8.46 -14.78
C VAL A 271 -7.98 8.56 -15.99
N ALA A 272 -7.45 8.69 -17.20
CA ALA A 272 -8.28 8.83 -18.41
C ALA A 272 -9.11 7.57 -18.70
N THR A 273 -8.46 6.40 -18.75
CA THR A 273 -9.12 5.13 -19.08
C THR A 273 -10.11 4.68 -18.00
N VAL A 274 -9.85 5.02 -16.72
CA VAL A 274 -10.75 4.68 -15.62
C VAL A 274 -12.02 5.53 -15.66
N LEU A 275 -11.96 6.79 -16.11
CA LEU A 275 -13.16 7.62 -16.28
C LEU A 275 -14.11 7.03 -17.31
N GLU A 276 -13.59 6.69 -18.49
CA GLU A 276 -14.37 6.05 -19.55
C GLU A 276 -14.99 4.75 -19.04
N ARG A 277 -14.16 3.89 -18.45
CA ARG A 277 -14.60 2.60 -17.89
C ARG A 277 -15.68 2.74 -16.82
N PHE A 278 -15.52 3.67 -15.88
CA PHE A 278 -16.48 3.86 -14.79
C PHE A 278 -17.82 4.38 -15.32
N ALA A 279 -17.81 5.30 -16.29
CA ALA A 279 -19.01 5.80 -16.94
C ALA A 279 -19.76 4.69 -17.70
N GLU A 280 -19.03 3.78 -18.35
CA GLU A 280 -19.62 2.67 -19.13
C GLU A 280 -20.12 1.52 -18.27
N ARG A 281 -19.39 1.16 -17.21
CA ARG A 281 -19.57 -0.10 -16.47
C ARG A 281 -19.97 0.05 -15.02
N GLY A 282 -19.79 1.24 -14.44
CA GLY A 282 -19.92 1.47 -13.00
C GLY A 282 -18.79 0.85 -12.18
N ASP A 283 -19.08 0.58 -10.91
CA ASP A 283 -18.15 0.01 -9.94
C ASP A 283 -18.28 -1.52 -9.86
N PRO A 284 -17.25 -2.30 -10.24
CA PRO A 284 -17.24 -3.75 -10.07
C PRO A 284 -17.43 -4.22 -8.62
N MET A 285 -17.18 -3.35 -7.64
CA MET A 285 -17.37 -3.66 -6.21
C MET A 285 -18.68 -3.12 -5.64
N ALA A 286 -19.65 -2.79 -6.49
CA ALA A 286 -20.92 -2.22 -6.04
C ALA A 286 -21.68 -3.06 -4.99
N GLY A 287 -21.45 -4.37 -4.94
CA GLY A 287 -22.06 -5.29 -3.96
C GLY A 287 -21.22 -5.58 -2.70
N ILE A 288 -20.06 -4.94 -2.51
CA ILE A 288 -19.14 -5.30 -1.41
C ILE A 288 -19.77 -5.20 -0.01
N ASP A 289 -20.58 -4.16 0.23
CA ASP A 289 -21.22 -3.92 1.53
C ASP A 289 -22.41 -4.86 1.79
N GLU A 290 -22.95 -5.49 0.75
CA GLU A 290 -24.05 -6.47 0.84
C GLU A 290 -23.53 -7.87 1.18
N SER A 291 -22.21 -8.08 1.10
CA SER A 291 -21.54 -9.37 1.27
C SER A 291 -20.67 -9.41 2.53
N ALA A 292 -21.11 -8.74 3.61
CA ALA A 292 -20.39 -8.74 4.88
C ALA A 292 -20.28 -10.16 5.44
N GLY A 293 -19.05 -10.63 5.61
CA GLY A 293 -18.75 -11.97 6.09
C GLY A 293 -18.31 -11.99 7.56
N VAL A 294 -18.13 -13.21 8.07
CA VAL A 294 -17.71 -13.48 9.45
C VAL A 294 -16.38 -14.23 9.48
N LEU A 295 -15.48 -13.91 10.43
CA LEU A 295 -14.13 -14.47 10.48
C LEU A 295 -14.03 -15.85 11.14
N ASP A 296 -15.13 -16.39 11.66
CA ASP A 296 -15.15 -17.62 12.47
C ASP A 296 -14.42 -18.80 11.78
N GLY A 297 -14.59 -18.98 10.47
CA GLY A 297 -13.92 -20.05 9.71
C GLY A 297 -12.40 -19.89 9.62
N LEU A 298 -11.90 -18.68 9.42
CA LEU A 298 -10.45 -18.42 9.40
C LEU A 298 -9.84 -18.50 10.80
N LEU A 299 -10.58 -18.08 11.84
CA LEU A 299 -10.11 -18.18 13.22
C LEU A 299 -10.12 -19.62 13.75
N ALA A 300 -11.08 -20.45 13.32
CA ALA A 300 -11.07 -21.88 13.60
C ALA A 300 -9.85 -22.56 12.96
N LEU A 301 -9.56 -22.24 11.69
CA LEU A 301 -8.35 -22.73 11.01
C LEU A 301 -7.07 -22.25 11.71
N ALA A 302 -7.05 -21.02 12.23
CA ALA A 302 -5.91 -20.53 13.01
C ALA A 302 -5.66 -21.37 14.27
N ALA A 303 -6.73 -21.80 14.95
CA ALA A 303 -6.64 -22.67 16.11
C ALA A 303 -6.14 -24.08 15.75
N GLU A 304 -6.55 -24.61 14.59
CA GLU A 304 -6.09 -25.91 14.08
C GLU A 304 -4.61 -25.88 13.66
N LEU A 305 -4.18 -24.84 12.94
CA LEU A 305 -2.81 -24.69 12.46
C LEU A 305 -1.80 -24.31 13.55
N GLY A 306 -2.28 -23.85 14.72
CA GLY A 306 -1.45 -23.42 15.82
C GLY A 306 -0.54 -22.22 15.48
N PRO A 307 0.38 -21.85 16.39
CA PRO A 307 1.35 -20.79 16.13
C PRO A 307 2.30 -21.17 14.99
N VAL A 308 2.92 -20.17 14.37
CA VAL A 308 4.00 -20.41 13.40
C VAL A 308 5.17 -21.07 14.12
N GLU A 309 5.44 -22.33 13.78
CA GLU A 309 6.65 -23.01 14.25
C GLU A 309 7.87 -22.35 13.61
N ARG A 310 8.78 -21.87 14.46
CA ARG A 310 10.12 -21.48 14.04
C ARG A 310 10.97 -22.73 14.02
N ASP A 311 11.54 -23.02 12.87
CA ASP A 311 12.62 -23.99 12.78
C ASP A 311 13.83 -23.42 13.54
N ALA A 312 14.04 -23.92 14.76
CA ALA A 312 15.10 -23.45 15.64
C ALA A 312 16.50 -23.86 15.13
N ASP A 313 16.56 -24.85 14.24
CA ASP A 313 17.78 -25.40 13.68
C ASP A 313 18.10 -24.82 12.29
N ALA A 314 17.23 -23.95 11.74
CA ALA A 314 17.48 -23.30 10.47
C ALA A 314 18.68 -22.34 10.57
N GLU A 315 19.70 -22.57 9.74
CA GLU A 315 20.84 -21.67 9.65
C GLU A 315 20.41 -20.29 9.10
N PRO A 316 20.96 -19.19 9.65
CA PRO A 316 20.65 -17.86 9.17
C PRO A 316 21.12 -17.68 7.72
N LEU A 317 20.28 -17.04 6.90
CA LEU A 317 20.63 -16.73 5.52
C LEU A 317 21.87 -15.81 5.47
N PRO A 318 22.79 -16.01 4.51
CA PRO A 318 24.03 -15.24 4.40
C PRO A 318 23.76 -13.86 3.80
N VAL A 319 23.16 -12.97 4.59
CA VAL A 319 22.77 -11.62 4.16
C VAL A 319 23.81 -10.59 4.62
N ILE A 320 24.31 -9.80 3.67
CA ILE A 320 25.19 -8.65 3.94
C ILE A 320 24.47 -7.33 3.65
N GLU A 321 24.86 -6.27 4.34
CA GLU A 321 24.35 -4.92 4.14
C GLU A 321 25.30 -4.12 3.24
N ILE A 322 24.76 -3.48 2.21
CA ILE A 322 25.57 -2.77 1.21
C ILE A 322 25.54 -1.26 1.43
N ALA A 323 24.37 -0.71 1.74
CA ALA A 323 24.19 0.74 1.84
C ALA A 323 23.04 1.12 2.77
N ARG A 324 23.19 2.27 3.44
CA ARG A 324 22.13 3.08 4.05
C ARG A 324 22.21 4.48 3.45
N ALA A 325 21.14 4.94 2.83
CA ALA A 325 21.12 6.24 2.16
C ALA A 325 19.85 7.02 2.48
N GLU A 326 19.90 8.34 2.36
CA GLU A 326 18.73 9.19 2.53
C GLU A 326 17.75 8.99 1.37
N THR A 327 18.26 8.76 0.16
CA THR A 327 17.46 8.56 -1.04
C THR A 327 17.63 7.16 -1.61
N LYS A 328 16.60 6.69 -2.34
CA LYS A 328 16.64 5.39 -2.99
C LYS A 328 17.71 5.32 -4.08
N GLU A 329 17.84 6.39 -4.85
CA GLU A 329 18.82 6.52 -5.94
C GLU A 329 20.25 6.35 -5.42
N GLU A 330 20.61 7.10 -4.38
CA GLU A 330 21.93 7.00 -3.75
C GLU A 330 22.20 5.58 -3.18
N ALA A 331 21.17 4.94 -2.60
CA ALA A 331 21.29 3.56 -2.12
C ALA A 331 21.60 2.59 -3.28
N LEU A 332 20.93 2.75 -4.42
CA LEU A 332 21.13 1.93 -5.61
C LEU A 332 22.48 2.21 -6.28
N ASP A 333 22.94 3.45 -6.30
CA ASP A 333 24.29 3.78 -6.79
C ASP A 333 25.36 3.11 -5.93
N GLY A 334 25.15 3.01 -4.61
CA GLY A 334 25.98 2.21 -3.71
C GLY A 334 26.02 0.75 -4.12
N LEU A 335 24.86 0.15 -4.39
CA LEU A 335 24.78 -1.22 -4.88
C LEU A 335 25.57 -1.44 -6.18
N GLU A 336 25.47 -0.52 -7.14
CA GLU A 336 26.20 -0.65 -8.41
C GLU A 336 27.73 -0.55 -8.22
N ARG A 337 28.21 0.31 -7.30
CA ARG A 337 29.63 0.34 -6.92
C ARG A 337 30.10 -0.96 -6.29
N TRP A 338 29.30 -1.54 -5.41
CA TRP A 338 29.59 -2.83 -4.80
C TRP A 338 29.64 -3.94 -5.86
N LYS A 339 28.64 -3.99 -6.77
CA LYS A 339 28.60 -4.97 -7.88
C LYS A 339 29.82 -4.85 -8.79
N ALA A 340 30.28 -3.63 -9.08
CA ALA A 340 31.46 -3.40 -9.91
C ALA A 340 32.74 -4.01 -9.30
N ARG A 341 32.85 -4.05 -7.96
CA ARG A 341 33.97 -4.72 -7.26
C ARG A 341 33.78 -6.24 -7.19
N HIS A 342 32.54 -6.70 -7.08
CA HIS A 342 32.17 -8.11 -6.89
C HIS A 342 31.68 -8.79 -8.18
N GLY A 343 32.24 -8.40 -9.33
CA GLY A 343 31.82 -8.87 -10.66
C GLY A 343 31.81 -10.40 -10.82
N GLY A 344 32.68 -11.12 -10.09
CA GLY A 344 32.83 -12.57 -10.17
C GLY A 344 31.62 -13.36 -9.64
N ILE A 345 30.82 -12.78 -8.73
CA ILE A 345 29.68 -13.49 -8.12
C ILE A 345 28.32 -13.10 -8.71
N LEU A 346 28.27 -12.08 -9.59
CA LEU A 346 27.01 -11.53 -10.09
C LEU A 346 26.17 -12.54 -10.86
N GLY A 347 26.80 -13.53 -11.52
CA GLY A 347 26.10 -14.60 -12.23
C GLY A 347 25.34 -15.57 -11.32
N HIS A 348 25.61 -15.55 -10.01
CA HIS A 348 24.91 -16.36 -9.02
C HIS A 348 23.71 -15.64 -8.40
N LEU A 349 23.72 -14.31 -8.40
CA LEU A 349 22.67 -13.51 -7.78
C LEU A 349 21.40 -13.54 -8.62
N ARG A 350 20.26 -13.78 -7.95
CA ARG A 350 18.93 -13.65 -8.52
C ARG A 350 18.33 -12.28 -8.20
N PRO A 351 17.32 -11.82 -8.97
CA PRO A 351 16.60 -10.59 -8.65
C PRO A 351 16.14 -10.48 -7.19
N ALA A 352 15.62 -11.56 -6.60
CA ALA A 352 15.14 -11.58 -5.22
C ALA A 352 16.25 -11.52 -4.15
N ASP A 353 17.51 -11.75 -4.53
CA ASP A 353 18.63 -11.66 -3.59
C ASP A 353 19.01 -10.21 -3.27
N VAL A 354 18.60 -9.25 -4.12
CA VAL A 354 18.80 -7.82 -3.88
C VAL A 354 17.61 -7.26 -3.09
N LEU A 355 17.85 -6.99 -1.81
CA LEU A 355 16.83 -6.54 -0.88
C LEU A 355 16.88 -5.02 -0.76
N VAL A 356 15.85 -4.36 -1.31
CA VAL A 356 15.67 -2.90 -1.19
C VAL A 356 14.63 -2.59 -0.12
N ASP A 357 15.06 -1.96 0.96
CA ASP A 357 14.23 -1.64 2.13
C ASP A 357 14.01 -0.12 2.23
N GLY A 358 12.76 0.33 2.06
CA GLY A 358 12.35 1.69 2.44
C GLY A 358 11.93 1.71 3.91
N MET A 359 12.63 2.50 4.71
CA MET A 359 12.48 2.57 6.16
C MET A 359 11.95 3.94 6.57
N ARG A 360 11.00 3.96 7.52
CA ARG A 360 10.49 5.22 8.07
C ARG A 360 11.50 5.79 9.07
N GLY A 361 12.05 6.96 8.75
CA GLY A 361 12.85 7.78 9.66
C GLY A 361 11.97 8.67 10.53
N SER A 362 12.58 9.69 11.13
CA SER A 362 11.90 10.61 12.04
C SER A 362 10.87 11.51 11.35
N SER A 363 11.17 11.98 10.14
CA SER A 363 10.28 12.85 9.33
C SER A 363 10.27 12.51 7.83
N SER A 364 11.16 11.63 7.38
CA SER A 364 11.31 11.20 5.98
C SER A 364 11.56 9.70 5.88
N LEU A 365 11.51 9.15 4.66
CA LEU A 365 12.01 7.81 4.38
C LEU A 365 13.55 7.83 4.28
N TRP A 366 14.17 6.69 4.58
CA TRP A 366 15.55 6.37 4.23
C TRP A 366 15.60 4.95 3.66
N TYR A 367 16.67 4.61 2.96
CA TYR A 367 16.74 3.37 2.18
C TYR A 367 17.95 2.53 2.61
N ARG A 368 17.73 1.23 2.73
CA ARG A 368 18.77 0.23 3.01
C ARG A 368 18.83 -0.79 1.89
N ILE A 369 20.04 -1.12 1.45
CA ILE A 369 20.28 -2.24 0.53
C ILE A 369 20.96 -3.37 1.28
N ARG A 370 20.44 -4.57 1.14
CA ARG A 370 21.07 -5.82 1.57
C ARG A 370 21.15 -6.79 0.39
N VAL A 371 22.12 -7.70 0.42
CA VAL A 371 22.27 -8.76 -0.58
C VAL A 371 22.28 -10.10 0.13
N ASN A 372 21.39 -11.01 -0.29
CA ASN A 372 21.36 -12.39 0.17
C ASN A 372 22.28 -13.25 -0.71
N LEU A 373 23.33 -13.82 -0.12
CA LEU A 373 24.34 -14.61 -0.83
C LEU A 373 23.99 -16.11 -0.87
N GLN A 374 22.74 -16.50 -0.60
CA GLN A 374 22.31 -17.91 -0.55
C GLN A 374 22.64 -18.69 -1.83
N HIS A 375 22.60 -18.03 -2.99
CA HIS A 375 22.89 -18.64 -4.29
C HIS A 375 24.38 -18.59 -4.68
N VAL A 376 25.20 -17.86 -3.93
CA VAL A 376 26.66 -17.78 -4.13
C VAL A 376 27.31 -18.97 -3.41
N PRO A 377 28.20 -19.73 -4.07
CA PRO A 377 28.95 -20.81 -3.43
C PRO A 377 29.66 -20.30 -2.17
N GLU A 378 29.62 -21.08 -1.08
CA GLU A 378 30.11 -20.63 0.23
C GLU A 378 31.55 -20.11 0.20
N ALA A 379 32.42 -20.77 -0.58
CA ALA A 379 33.82 -20.37 -0.75
C ALA A 379 34.01 -19.02 -1.46
N ASP A 380 33.01 -18.55 -2.19
CA ASP A 380 33.04 -17.33 -2.99
C ASP A 380 32.23 -16.19 -2.36
N ARG A 381 31.61 -16.41 -1.19
CA ARG A 381 30.79 -15.40 -0.51
C ARG A 381 31.68 -14.28 0.04
N PRO A 382 31.46 -13.02 -0.35
CA PRO A 382 32.17 -11.90 0.27
C PRO A 382 31.72 -11.71 1.73
N GLU A 383 32.65 -11.31 2.59
CA GLU A 383 32.34 -10.88 3.95
C GLU A 383 31.65 -9.50 3.97
N GLN A 384 31.12 -9.11 5.12
CA GLN A 384 30.55 -7.78 5.32
C GLN A 384 31.64 -6.70 5.20
N GLU A 385 31.55 -5.87 4.15
CA GLU A 385 32.40 -4.70 3.92
C GLU A 385 31.85 -3.43 4.62
N PRO A 386 32.63 -2.35 4.73
CA PRO A 386 32.08 -1.03 5.03
C PRO A 386 30.96 -0.65 4.06
N LEU A 387 29.92 0.03 4.55
CA LEU A 387 28.81 0.45 3.71
C LEU A 387 29.26 1.45 2.64
N GLU A 388 28.72 1.29 1.44
CA GLU A 388 28.92 2.19 0.30
C GLU A 388 28.43 3.61 0.55
N VAL A 389 27.41 3.71 1.41
CA VAL A 389 26.78 4.91 1.91
C VAL A 389 26.35 4.59 3.34
N ASP A 390 26.72 5.42 4.31
CA ASP A 390 26.40 5.23 5.73
C ASP A 390 25.61 6.43 6.28
N TYR A 391 24.38 6.55 5.80
CA TYR A 391 23.42 7.52 6.30
C TYR A 391 22.83 7.07 7.65
N ASP A 392 22.93 7.94 8.66
CA ASP A 392 22.27 7.77 9.95
C ASP A 392 21.01 8.65 10.03
N PRO A 393 19.79 8.06 9.95
CA PRO A 393 18.52 8.79 10.02
C PRO A 393 18.23 9.41 11.40
N TRP A 394 19.04 9.10 12.42
CA TRP A 394 18.89 9.56 13.80
C TRP A 394 20.00 10.50 14.24
N LYS A 395 20.94 10.82 13.34
CA LYS A 395 22.08 11.69 13.63
C LYS A 395 21.64 13.02 14.24
N GLY A 396 22.03 13.26 15.49
CA GLY A 396 21.74 14.49 16.21
C GLY A 396 20.47 14.47 17.08
N ARG A 397 19.70 13.37 17.14
CA ARG A 397 18.62 13.19 18.13
C ARG A 397 19.14 12.48 19.38
N ARG A 398 18.74 12.96 20.56
CA ARG A 398 18.93 12.19 21.81
C ARG A 398 17.85 11.11 21.93
N PRO A 399 18.13 9.96 22.56
CA PRO A 399 17.08 9.00 22.89
C PRO A 399 16.01 9.69 23.76
N GLY A 400 14.78 9.81 23.24
CA GLY A 400 13.64 10.39 23.98
C GLY A 400 13.13 11.77 23.50
N GLU A 401 13.74 12.39 22.48
CA GLU A 401 13.17 13.61 21.87
C GLU A 401 12.12 13.22 20.79
N GLU A 402 10.84 13.38 21.15
CA GLU A 402 9.67 13.05 20.33
C GLU A 402 9.57 13.90 19.05
N ALA A 403 8.92 13.34 18.03
CA ALA A 403 8.49 14.02 16.80
C ALA A 403 7.00 14.35 16.87
#